data_AF-A0A7X5N4C3-F1
#
_entry.id   AF-A0A7X5N4C3-F1
#
_cell.length_a   1.000
_cell.length_b   1.000
_cell.length_c   1.000
_cell.angle_alpha   90.00
_cell.angle_beta   90.00
_cell.angle_gamma   90.00
#
_symmetry.space_group_name_H-M   'P 1'
#
loop_
_entity.id
_entity.type
_entity.pdbx_description
1 polymer ?
#
loop_
_entity_poly.entity_id
_entity_poly.type
_entity_poly.pdbx_seq_one_letter_code
_entity_poly.pdbx_strand_id
1 'polypeptide(L)'
;FKNLDTGEIYPDTVEGVSANVVWADDNKTLFYVENDPETLLTVRVKKHVLGTPSKDDVLVYEEKDDSFYMGIGRTRDDKYITIGVESTV
;
A
#
# COMPACT_ATOMS: atom_id res chain seq x y z
N PHE A 1 11.72 -0.53 -6.85
CA PHE A 1 11.21 -1.89 -7.19
C PHE A 1 12.27 -2.67 -7.95
N LYS A 2 12.20 -4.01 -8.08
CA LYS A 2 13.25 -4.81 -8.76
C LYS A 2 12.66 -5.91 -9.64
N ASN A 3 13.16 -6.01 -10.86
CA ASN A 3 12.94 -7.18 -11.72
C ASN A 3 13.86 -8.32 -11.25
N LEU A 4 13.27 -9.48 -10.94
CA LEU A 4 14.02 -10.61 -10.40
C LEU A 4 14.72 -11.45 -11.49
N ASP A 5 14.22 -11.41 -12.74
CA ASP A 5 14.80 -12.16 -13.86
C ASP A 5 16.06 -11.46 -14.40
N THR A 6 15.99 -10.13 -14.56
CA THR A 6 17.09 -9.33 -15.11
C THR A 6 17.99 -8.73 -14.04
N GLY A 7 17.51 -8.64 -12.80
CA GLY A 7 18.19 -7.94 -11.71
C GLY A 7 18.08 -6.42 -11.77
N GLU A 8 17.39 -5.86 -12.78
CA GLU A 8 17.19 -4.42 -12.95
C GLU A 8 16.43 -3.81 -11.77
N ILE A 9 16.89 -2.67 -11.28
CA ILE A 9 16.20 -1.88 -10.26
C ILE A 9 15.44 -0.78 -10.98
N TYR A 10 14.12 -0.77 -10.81
CA TYR A 10 13.25 0.25 -11.38
C TYR A 10 13.36 1.57 -10.60
N PRO A 11 13.23 2.72 -11.29
CA PRO A 11 13.32 4.05 -10.69
C PRO A 11 12.12 4.40 -9.81
N ASP A 12 11.04 3.60 -9.86
CA ASP A 12 9.84 3.77 -9.07
C ASP A 12 10.13 3.82 -7.56
N THR A 13 9.65 4.88 -6.92
CA THR A 13 9.72 5.11 -5.48
C THR A 13 8.37 5.60 -4.95
N VAL A 14 8.01 5.09 -3.77
CA VAL A 14 6.84 5.52 -3.00
C VAL A 14 7.34 5.81 -1.59
N GLU A 15 7.12 7.03 -1.11
CA GLU A 15 7.56 7.50 0.20
C GLU A 15 6.39 7.54 1.19
N GLY A 16 6.68 7.67 2.48
CA GLY A 16 5.63 7.76 3.52
C GLY A 16 4.82 6.48 3.70
N VAL A 17 5.37 5.33 3.28
CA VAL A 17 4.69 4.04 3.35
C VAL A 17 4.96 3.31 4.66
N SER A 18 3.94 2.65 5.21
CA SER A 18 4.16 1.64 6.25
C SER A 18 4.80 0.39 5.65
N ALA A 19 5.42 -0.44 6.49
CA ALA A 19 6.01 -1.72 6.08
C ALA A 19 4.96 -2.83 5.82
N ASN A 20 3.79 -2.46 5.27
CA ASN A 20 2.71 -3.37 4.93
C ASN A 20 2.22 -3.10 3.51
N VAL A 21 2.56 -4.03 2.61
CA VAL A 21 2.32 -3.95 1.17
C VAL A 21 1.79 -5.27 0.62
N VAL A 22 0.96 -5.23 -0.41
CA VAL A 22 0.41 -6.42 -1.08
C VAL A 22 0.42 -6.22 -2.60
N TRP A 23 0.95 -7.18 -3.35
CA TRP A 23 0.88 -7.19 -4.81
C TRP A 23 -0.49 -7.65 -5.30
N ALA A 24 -0.97 -6.99 -6.37
CA ALA A 24 -2.05 -7.50 -7.20
C ALA A 24 -1.54 -8.60 -8.15
N ASP A 25 -2.46 -9.23 -8.87
CA ASP A 25 -2.18 -10.39 -9.74
C ASP A 25 -1.67 -10.06 -11.13
N ASP A 26 -1.50 -8.77 -11.43
CA ASP A 26 -1.04 -8.28 -12.72
C ASP A 26 0.49 -8.10 -12.79
N ASN A 27 1.22 -8.43 -11.70
CA ASN A 27 2.66 -8.22 -11.53
C ASN A 27 3.10 -6.75 -11.71
N LYS A 28 2.17 -5.80 -11.56
CA LYS A 28 2.41 -4.37 -11.84
C LYS A 28 1.81 -3.44 -10.80
N THR A 29 0.76 -3.85 -10.11
CA THR A 29 0.06 -3.03 -9.13
C THR A 29 0.43 -3.45 -7.71
N LEU A 30 0.87 -2.50 -6.90
CA LEU A 30 1.17 -2.67 -5.48
C LEU A 30 0.17 -1.85 -4.64
N PHE A 31 -0.47 -2.47 -3.66
CA PHE A 31 -1.23 -1.79 -2.63
C PHE A 31 -0.33 -1.52 -1.43
N TYR A 32 -0.47 -0.34 -0.82
CA TYR A 32 0.30 0.07 0.34
C TYR A 32 -0.53 0.95 1.27
N VAL A 33 -0.10 1.05 2.52
CA VAL A 33 -0.66 1.99 3.50
C VAL A 33 0.25 3.21 3.62
N GLU A 34 -0.32 4.39 3.43
CA GLU A 34 0.31 5.68 3.66
C GLU A 34 0.17 6.08 5.14
N ASN A 35 1.27 6.51 5.73
CA ASN A 35 1.31 7.10 7.05
C ASN A 35 1.24 8.63 6.98
N ASP A 36 0.61 9.22 7.99
CA ASP A 36 0.72 10.65 8.25
C ASP A 36 2.19 10.99 8.57
N PRO A 37 2.76 12.05 7.96
CA PRO A 37 4.19 12.35 8.08
C PRO A 37 4.62 12.82 9.48
N GLU A 38 3.68 13.28 10.32
CA GLU A 38 3.99 13.81 11.65
C GLU A 38 3.66 12.79 12.75
N THR A 39 2.46 12.24 12.71
CA THR A 39 1.95 11.31 13.74
C THR A 39 2.34 9.86 13.48
N LEU A 40 2.72 9.53 12.25
CA LEU A 40 3.00 8.18 11.76
C LEU A 40 1.79 7.22 11.82
N LEU A 41 0.59 7.73 12.08
CA LEU A 41 -0.65 6.96 12.00
C LEU A 41 -0.92 6.56 10.55
N THR A 42 -1.47 5.37 10.37
CA THR A 42 -1.91 4.89 9.05
C THR A 42 -3.18 5.62 8.65
N VAL A 43 -3.17 6.36 7.53
CA VAL A 43 -4.29 7.25 7.15
C VAL A 43 -4.96 6.86 5.84
N ARG A 44 -4.22 6.29 4.88
CA ARG A 44 -4.78 5.94 3.57
C ARG A 44 -4.25 4.62 3.04
N VAL A 45 -5.10 3.90 2.30
CA VAL A 45 -4.68 2.82 1.41
C VAL A 45 -4.67 3.36 -0.01
N LYS A 46 -3.54 3.24 -0.69
CA LYS A 46 -3.35 3.66 -2.08
C LYS A 46 -2.86 2.48 -2.91
N LYS A 47 -3.01 2.59 -4.23
CA LYS A 47 -2.41 1.65 -5.18
C LYS A 47 -1.45 2.35 -6.12
N HIS A 48 -0.27 1.77 -6.25
CA HIS A 48 0.80 2.18 -7.14
C HIS A 48 0.86 1.26 -8.36
N VAL A 49 0.98 1.83 -9.56
CA VAL A 49 1.21 1.07 -10.79
C VAL A 49 2.64 1.32 -11.25
N LEU A 50 3.42 0.26 -11.44
CA LEU A 50 4.79 0.35 -11.93
C LEU A 50 4.87 1.15 -13.24
N GLY A 51 5.86 2.05 -13.29
CA GLY A 51 6.09 2.97 -14.40
C GLY A 51 5.28 4.27 -14.32
N THR A 52 4.51 4.49 -13.25
CA THR A 52 3.73 5.73 -13.04
C THR A 52 4.29 6.53 -11.87
N PRO A 53 4.21 7.88 -11.88
CA PRO A 53 4.61 8.68 -10.74
C PRO A 53 3.73 8.40 -9.52
N SER A 54 4.32 8.20 -8.33
CA SER A 54 3.57 7.90 -7.09
C SER A 54 2.59 8.99 -6.65
N LYS A 55 2.78 10.23 -7.08
CA LYS A 55 1.80 11.31 -6.89
C LYS A 55 0.45 11.08 -7.61
N ASP A 56 0.45 10.20 -8.62
CA ASP A 56 -0.73 9.84 -9.41
C ASP A 56 -1.38 8.55 -8.89
N ASP A 57 -0.86 7.99 -7.78
CA ASP A 57 -1.38 6.78 -7.16
C ASP A 57 -2.83 6.99 -6.68
N VAL A 58 -3.66 5.98 -6.93
CA VAL A 58 -5.10 6.09 -6.70
C VAL A 58 -5.40 5.81 -5.23
N LEU A 59 -6.17 6.71 -4.60
CA LEU A 59 -6.78 6.49 -3.29
C LEU A 59 -7.82 5.37 -3.36
N VAL A 60 -7.63 4.34 -2.54
CA VAL A 60 -8.53 3.19 -2.44
C VAL A 60 -9.43 3.33 -1.21
N TYR A 61 -8.85 3.74 -0.08
CA TYR A 61 -9.56 3.94 1.18
C TYR A 61 -8.85 4.99 2.03
N GLU A 62 -9.59 5.75 2.82
CA GLU A 62 -9.08 6.71 3.80
C GLU A 62 -9.82 6.49 5.11
N GLU A 63 -9.06 6.30 6.20
CA GLU A 63 -9.60 6.25 7.54
C GLU A 63 -9.62 7.67 8.12
N LYS A 64 -10.76 8.08 8.65
CA LYS A 64 -10.98 9.44 9.16
C LYS A 64 -10.87 9.52 10.68
N ASP A 65 -11.00 8.38 11.35
CA ASP A 65 -10.87 8.28 12.80
C ASP A 65 -9.43 7.91 13.16
N ASP A 66 -8.73 8.82 13.81
CA ASP A 66 -7.32 8.68 14.19
C ASP A 66 -7.09 7.67 15.32
N SER A 67 -8.15 7.10 15.89
CA SER A 67 -8.06 6.01 16.85
C SER A 67 -7.85 4.63 16.21
N PHE A 68 -7.95 4.53 14.88
CA PHE A 68 -7.79 3.27 14.14
C PHE A 68 -6.43 3.16 13.46
N TYR A 69 -5.83 1.97 13.59
CA TYR A 69 -4.73 1.53 12.75
C TYR A 69 -5.25 0.68 11.58
N MET A 70 -4.55 0.76 10.45
CA MET A 70 -4.89 0.04 9.23
C MET A 70 -3.80 -0.93 8.82
N GLY A 71 -4.25 -2.06 8.29
CA GLY A 71 -3.41 -3.01 7.57
C GLY A 71 -4.09 -3.49 6.30
N ILE A 72 -3.29 -3.99 5.38
CA ILE A 72 -3.69 -4.68 4.17
C ILE A 72 -3.19 -6.12 4.20
N GLY A 73 -4.03 -7.01 3.72
CA GLY A 73 -3.77 -8.44 3.66
C GLY A 73 -4.34 -9.06 2.40
N ARG A 74 -4.08 -10.35 2.24
CA ARG A 74 -4.56 -11.13 1.10
C ARG A 74 -5.27 -12.38 1.64
N THR A 75 -6.42 -12.71 1.06
CA THR A 75 -7.12 -13.94 1.44
C THR A 75 -6.32 -15.17 1.01
N ARG A 76 -6.49 -16.27 1.73
CA ARG A 76 -5.77 -17.52 1.47
C ARG A 76 -6.06 -18.12 0.08
N ASP A 77 -7.23 -17.84 -0.47
CA ASP A 77 -7.61 -18.27 -1.82
C ASP A 77 -7.18 -17.27 -2.91
N ASP A 78 -6.42 -16.24 -2.53
CA ASP A 78 -5.82 -15.24 -3.41
C ASP A 78 -6.82 -14.34 -4.14
N LYS A 79 -8.12 -14.46 -3.87
CA LYS A 79 -9.16 -13.72 -4.60
C LYS A 79 -9.36 -12.29 -4.15
N TYR A 80 -8.98 -11.96 -2.91
CA TYR A 80 -9.26 -10.67 -2.32
C TYR A 80 -8.05 -10.09 -1.63
N ILE A 81 -7.88 -8.78 -1.82
CA ILE A 81 -7.07 -7.93 -0.95
C ILE A 81 -8.03 -7.33 0.07
N THR A 82 -7.69 -7.44 1.34
CA THR A 82 -8.52 -6.99 2.46
C THR A 82 -7.87 -5.79 3.12
N ILE A 83 -8.69 -4.80 3.49
CA ILE A 83 -8.28 -3.70 4.37
C ILE A 83 -8.85 -4.02 5.75
N GLY A 84 -7.98 -4.17 6.74
CA GLY A 84 -8.32 -4.34 8.14
C GLY A 84 -8.13 -3.02 8.89
N VAL A 85 -9.10 -2.66 9.71
CA VAL A 85 -9.03 -1.54 10.66
C VAL A 85 -9.13 -2.10 12.06
N GLU A 86 -8.26 -1.68 12.96
CA GLU A 86 -8.30 -2.09 14.37
C GLU A 86 -8.07 -0.91 15.30
N SER A 87 -8.72 -0.94 16.45
CA SER A 87 -8.55 0.03 17.52
C SER A 87 -8.61 -0.68 18.87
N THR A 88 -7.95 -0.12 19.87
CA THR A 88 -7.91 -0.64 21.25
C THR A 88 -8.68 0.24 22.23
N VAL A 89 -9.30 1.34 21.77
CA VAL A 89 -10.09 2.26 22.59
C VAL A 89 -11.56 1.87 22.69
#